data_AF-R6JYB7-F1
#
_entry.id   AF-R6JYB7-F1
#
_cell.length_a   1.000
_cell.length_b   1.000
_cell.length_c   1.000
_cell.angle_alpha   90.00
_cell.angle_beta   90.00
_cell.angle_gamma   90.00
#
_symmetry.space_group_name_H-M   'P 1'
#
loop_
_entity.id
_entity.type
_entity.pdbx_description
1 polymer ?
#
loop_
_entity_poly.entity_id
_entity_poly.type
_entity_poly.pdbx_seq_one_letter_code
_entity_poly.pdbx_strand_id
1 'polypeptide(L)'
;MSEPKYWLVGKVSVPEEKKAELNSAVLEVLNLCGIRKKKEITLAGKPITVLERPTVDENGIVKFDYSIFEKKSRICSTYDPKSCMLETREQGYSEFGVTMNLIMVLIECYCEGSCYFMIDRELVRIRGYLNLVSTLLQRKIKANSRGKLWDILRFMRKHPECNMPKLREILFNLPWDYAELDSQQLRAGLLIEDLDISSTEDVITERGQITGASHKAKMDYLNKAMSIEYSEDRAALFQYLKKLLELPMDQRKELAAADDNFGVIAELSLYMLPPCVVVAFSILDHADFWETWDALAIDGYRDVIDEPHENKEKDEPIQRLDFYKQIQREDQDEFLEFWDGENLNLSDSMKKRIQSWKELWESTQDDAELDVEGEMADLLTTMDQDWSCRYADAAFVEMMLQNKDASEWRRSLRALRQIVDKGLKLFPELDRKTAIKWVKTYLGQFDVIAMAAFCSLVANETQRNRIFGF
;
A
#
# COMPACT_ATOMS: atom_id res chain seq x y z
N MET A 1 2.59 4.70 -25.68
CA MET A 1 3.38 4.74 -24.44
C MET A 1 3.02 3.51 -23.64
N SER A 2 3.98 2.73 -23.17
CA SER A 2 3.73 1.63 -22.22
C SER A 2 3.21 2.20 -20.91
N GLU A 3 2.31 1.49 -20.23
CA GLU A 3 1.89 1.86 -18.88
C GLU A 3 3.08 1.79 -17.92
N PRO A 4 3.18 2.71 -16.94
CA PRO A 4 4.26 2.70 -15.96
C PRO A 4 4.20 1.44 -15.10
N LYS A 5 5.36 0.84 -14.82
CA LYS A 5 5.45 -0.43 -14.09
C LYS A 5 5.72 -0.19 -12.62
N TYR A 6 4.77 -0.56 -11.76
CA TYR A 6 4.90 -0.42 -10.31
C TYR A 6 5.47 -1.67 -9.67
N TRP A 7 6.41 -1.57 -8.73
CA TRP A 7 6.98 -2.77 -8.14
C TRP A 7 7.69 -2.49 -6.82
N LEU A 8 7.94 -3.55 -6.05
CA LEU A 8 8.81 -3.50 -4.89
C LEU A 8 10.22 -3.91 -5.31
N VAL A 9 11.20 -3.09 -4.97
CA VAL A 9 12.62 -3.40 -5.13
C VAL A 9 13.23 -3.69 -3.77
N GLY A 10 14.18 -4.62 -3.72
CA GLY A 10 14.82 -5.07 -2.49
C GLY A 10 14.19 -6.34 -1.93
N LYS A 11 14.59 -6.71 -0.70
CA LYS A 11 14.12 -7.93 -0.05
C LYS A 11 12.95 -7.60 0.87
N VAL A 12 11.80 -8.24 0.64
CA VAL A 12 10.69 -8.21 1.60
C VAL A 12 11.12 -8.97 2.86
N SER A 13 11.23 -8.23 3.96
CA SER A 13 11.75 -8.73 5.25
C SER A 13 10.89 -8.17 6.38
N VAL A 14 9.67 -8.70 6.48
CA VAL A 14 8.72 -8.31 7.54
C VAL A 14 9.01 -9.11 8.81
N PRO A 15 9.23 -8.45 9.97
CA PRO A 15 9.43 -9.12 11.26
C PRO A 15 8.25 -10.00 11.64
N GLU A 16 8.53 -11.14 12.28
CA GLU A 16 7.52 -12.16 12.58
C GLU A 16 6.37 -11.60 13.43
N GLU A 17 6.69 -10.74 14.40
CA GLU A 17 5.72 -10.08 15.28
C GLU A 17 4.80 -9.08 14.56
N LYS A 18 5.20 -8.60 13.37
CA LYS A 18 4.43 -7.65 12.55
C LYS A 18 3.63 -8.33 11.43
N LYS A 19 3.91 -9.61 11.11
CA LYS A 19 3.26 -10.32 9.99
C LYS A 19 1.77 -10.46 10.16
N ALA A 20 1.29 -10.80 11.35
CA ALA A 20 -0.15 -10.96 11.60
C ALA A 20 -0.92 -9.66 11.32
N GLU A 21 -0.36 -8.53 11.75
CA GLU A 21 -0.93 -7.20 11.55
C GLU A 21 -0.93 -6.81 10.06
N LEU A 22 0.19 -7.01 9.35
CA LEU A 22 0.27 -6.76 7.91
C LEU A 22 -0.70 -7.66 7.14
N ASN A 23 -0.76 -8.95 7.43
CA ASN A 23 -1.63 -9.91 6.76
C ASN A 23 -3.10 -9.51 6.92
N SER A 24 -3.51 -9.12 8.13
CA SER A 24 -4.86 -8.60 8.38
C SER A 24 -5.13 -7.34 7.55
N ALA A 25 -4.18 -6.39 7.53
CA ALA A 25 -4.32 -5.16 6.77
C ALA A 25 -4.45 -5.40 5.26
N VAL A 26 -3.67 -6.34 4.70
CA VAL A 26 -3.73 -6.70 3.28
C VAL A 26 -5.09 -7.30 2.92
N LEU A 27 -5.59 -8.24 3.73
CA LEU A 27 -6.91 -8.84 3.51
C LEU A 27 -8.05 -7.81 3.64
N GLU A 28 -7.93 -6.89 4.59
CA GLU A 28 -8.89 -5.80 4.77
C GLU A 28 -8.88 -4.82 3.58
N VAL A 29 -7.69 -4.43 3.09
CA VAL A 29 -7.55 -3.61 1.87
C VAL A 29 -8.14 -4.32 0.65
N LEU A 30 -7.85 -5.61 0.44
CA LEU A 30 -8.45 -6.38 -0.65
C LEU A 30 -9.99 -6.39 -0.55
N ASN A 31 -10.52 -6.58 0.65
CA ASN A 31 -11.96 -6.58 0.89
C ASN A 31 -12.58 -5.21 0.58
N LEU A 32 -12.13 -4.14 1.26
CA LEU A 32 -12.67 -2.78 1.18
C LEU A 32 -12.51 -2.14 -0.21
N CYS A 33 -11.49 -2.55 -0.96
CA CYS A 33 -11.27 -2.10 -2.33
C CYS A 33 -12.01 -2.94 -3.39
N GLY A 34 -12.85 -3.89 -3.01
CA GLY A 34 -13.66 -4.65 -3.96
C GLY A 34 -12.90 -5.74 -4.74
N ILE A 35 -11.76 -6.20 -4.23
CA ILE A 35 -10.99 -7.28 -4.85
C ILE A 35 -11.50 -8.63 -4.37
N ARG A 36 -11.77 -9.55 -5.30
CA ARG A 36 -12.40 -10.84 -5.03
C ARG A 36 -11.68 -12.00 -5.72
N LYS A 37 -11.99 -13.20 -5.24
CA LYS A 37 -11.66 -14.45 -5.90
C LYS A 37 -12.91 -15.01 -6.58
N LYS A 38 -12.78 -15.44 -7.83
CA LYS A 38 -13.82 -16.21 -8.51
C LYS A 38 -13.84 -17.64 -8.01
N LYS A 39 -15.06 -18.16 -7.83
CA LYS A 39 -15.34 -19.55 -7.49
C LYS A 39 -16.44 -20.08 -8.40
N GLU A 40 -16.23 -21.26 -8.95
CA GLU A 40 -17.27 -21.98 -9.68
C GLU A 40 -18.07 -22.85 -8.71
N ILE A 41 -19.39 -22.72 -8.77
CA ILE A 41 -20.33 -23.55 -8.03
C ILE A 41 -21.30 -24.22 -9.01
N THR A 42 -21.97 -25.29 -8.57
CA THR A 42 -23.05 -25.90 -9.34
C THR A 42 -24.39 -25.48 -8.74
N LEU A 43 -25.27 -24.91 -9.56
CA LEU A 43 -26.66 -24.59 -9.20
C LEU A 43 -27.59 -25.17 -10.27
N ALA A 44 -28.55 -25.99 -9.85
CA ALA A 44 -29.51 -26.66 -10.73
C ALA A 44 -28.83 -27.40 -11.90
N GLY A 45 -27.69 -28.05 -11.61
CA GLY A 45 -26.87 -28.77 -12.58
C GLY A 45 -26.08 -27.90 -13.57
N LYS A 46 -26.07 -26.57 -13.39
CA LYS A 46 -25.32 -25.63 -14.24
C LYS A 46 -24.11 -25.07 -13.49
N PRO A 47 -22.95 -24.91 -14.16
CA PRO A 47 -21.82 -24.19 -13.58
C PRO A 47 -22.12 -22.69 -13.54
N ILE A 48 -21.98 -22.08 -12.36
CA ILE A 48 -22.19 -20.64 -12.13
C ILE A 48 -20.92 -20.08 -11.47
N THR A 49 -20.45 -18.93 -11.96
CA THR A 49 -19.35 -18.19 -11.33
C THR A 49 -19.88 -17.23 -10.29
N VAL A 50 -19.33 -17.29 -9.07
CA VAL A 50 -19.61 -16.38 -7.96
C VAL A 50 -18.31 -15.77 -7.42
N LEU A 51 -18.44 -14.74 -6.58
CA LEU A 51 -17.31 -14.06 -5.95
C LEU A 51 -17.21 -14.40 -4.47
N GLU A 52 -15.99 -14.64 -4.00
CA GLU A 52 -15.71 -14.75 -2.58
C GLU A 52 -14.63 -13.77 -2.15
N ARG A 53 -14.64 -13.42 -0.86
CA ARG A 53 -13.56 -12.65 -0.27
C ARG A 53 -12.27 -13.48 -0.36
N PRO A 54 -11.14 -12.86 -0.76
CA PRO A 54 -9.87 -13.58 -0.78
C PRO A 54 -9.53 -14.07 0.63
N THR A 55 -9.30 -15.37 0.76
CA THR A 55 -8.87 -16.02 2.00
C THR A 55 -7.68 -16.92 1.72
N VAL A 56 -7.03 -17.38 2.78
CA VAL A 56 -5.88 -18.29 2.67
C VAL A 56 -6.37 -19.66 2.18
N ASP A 57 -5.82 -20.13 1.07
CA ASP A 57 -6.15 -21.44 0.51
C ASP A 57 -5.42 -22.59 1.24
N GLU A 58 -5.69 -23.83 0.81
CA GLU A 58 -5.07 -25.04 1.36
C GLU A 58 -3.53 -25.07 1.27
N ASN A 59 -2.93 -24.28 0.37
CA ASN A 59 -1.49 -24.15 0.21
C ASN A 59 -0.91 -23.00 1.04
N GLY A 60 -1.75 -22.32 1.84
CA GLY A 60 -1.34 -21.15 2.59
C GLY A 60 -1.28 -19.88 1.75
N ILE A 61 -1.87 -19.83 0.55
CA ILE A 61 -1.78 -18.69 -0.37
C ILE A 61 -3.13 -18.01 -0.54
N VAL A 62 -3.14 -16.68 -0.52
CA VAL A 62 -4.33 -15.88 -0.84
C VAL A 62 -4.34 -15.63 -2.35
N LYS A 63 -5.40 -16.04 -3.04
CA LYS A 63 -5.56 -15.85 -4.50
C LYS A 63 -6.72 -14.89 -4.78
N PHE A 64 -6.57 -14.05 -5.80
CA PHE A 64 -7.64 -13.14 -6.24
C PHE A 64 -7.48 -12.78 -7.72
N ASP A 65 -8.60 -12.61 -8.41
CA ASP A 65 -8.66 -12.55 -9.88
C ASP A 65 -9.89 -11.80 -10.41
N TYR A 66 -10.51 -10.95 -9.58
CA TYR A 66 -11.65 -10.15 -9.97
C TYR A 66 -11.68 -8.79 -9.25
N SER A 67 -12.15 -7.77 -9.96
CA SER A 67 -12.34 -6.41 -9.45
C SER A 67 -13.82 -6.04 -9.58
N ILE A 68 -14.44 -5.70 -8.44
CA ILE A 68 -15.88 -5.48 -8.31
C ILE A 68 -16.31 -4.21 -9.05
N PHE A 69 -15.63 -3.07 -8.85
CA PHE A 69 -16.08 -1.80 -9.41
C PHE A 69 -15.70 -1.67 -10.89
N GLU A 70 -14.65 -2.36 -11.35
CA GLU A 70 -14.36 -2.51 -12.78
C GLU A 70 -15.18 -3.62 -13.48
N LYS A 71 -15.85 -4.47 -12.72
CA LYS A 71 -16.69 -5.59 -13.23
C LYS A 71 -15.91 -6.51 -14.16
N LYS A 72 -14.65 -6.79 -13.81
CA LYS A 72 -13.69 -7.38 -14.74
C LYS A 72 -12.89 -8.51 -14.10
N SER A 73 -12.79 -9.62 -14.85
CA SER A 73 -11.83 -10.69 -14.56
C SER A 73 -10.40 -10.22 -14.81
N ARG A 74 -9.50 -10.60 -13.90
CA ARG A 74 -8.08 -10.26 -13.91
C ARG A 74 -7.23 -11.51 -14.03
N ILE A 75 -5.97 -11.31 -14.41
CA ILE A 75 -4.91 -12.30 -14.26
C ILE A 75 -4.77 -12.57 -12.76
N CYS A 76 -4.88 -13.85 -12.40
CA CYS A 76 -4.81 -14.26 -11.00
C CYS A 76 -3.52 -13.75 -10.37
N SER A 77 -3.69 -12.98 -9.30
CA SER A 77 -2.61 -12.47 -8.46
C SER A 77 -2.65 -13.21 -7.12
N THR A 78 -1.52 -13.25 -6.42
CA THR A 78 -1.37 -14.01 -5.18
C THR A 78 -0.66 -13.21 -4.11
N TYR A 79 -1.04 -13.44 -2.87
CA TYR A 79 -0.34 -12.95 -1.69
C TYR A 79 0.00 -14.13 -0.78
N ASP A 80 1.26 -14.25 -0.39
CA ASP A 80 1.74 -15.28 0.54
C ASP A 80 1.84 -14.67 1.96
N PRO A 81 0.96 -15.02 2.90
CA PRO A 81 0.99 -14.51 4.27
C PRO A 81 2.25 -14.91 5.07
N LYS A 82 2.98 -15.95 4.66
CA LYS A 82 4.20 -16.41 5.34
C LYS A 82 5.42 -15.58 4.95
N SER A 83 5.56 -15.27 3.66
CA SER A 83 6.66 -14.45 3.12
C SER A 83 6.29 -12.97 2.98
N CYS A 84 5.01 -12.62 3.11
CA CYS A 84 4.43 -11.29 2.87
C CYS A 84 4.65 -10.78 1.43
N MET A 85 4.86 -11.70 0.48
CA MET A 85 5.09 -11.37 -0.92
C MET A 85 3.78 -11.23 -1.69
N LEU A 86 3.67 -10.16 -2.47
CA LEU A 86 2.60 -9.94 -3.46
C LEU A 86 3.14 -10.25 -4.85
N GLU A 87 2.48 -11.17 -5.56
CA GLU A 87 2.71 -11.43 -6.98
C GLU A 87 1.52 -10.94 -7.80
N THR A 88 1.77 -9.99 -8.70
CA THR A 88 0.75 -9.44 -9.59
C THR A 88 1.35 -9.00 -10.92
N ARG A 89 0.57 -9.14 -12.00
CA ARG A 89 0.96 -8.74 -13.37
C ARG A 89 0.18 -7.53 -13.89
N GLU A 90 -0.83 -7.06 -13.16
CA GLU A 90 -1.72 -5.96 -13.57
C GLU A 90 -1.65 -4.80 -12.58
N GLN A 91 -0.54 -4.05 -12.66
CA GLN A 91 -0.40 -2.78 -11.93
C GLN A 91 -0.89 -1.62 -12.80
N GLY A 92 -1.29 -0.50 -12.19
CA GLY A 92 -1.75 0.66 -12.94
C GLY A 92 -2.65 1.59 -12.13
N TYR A 93 -3.40 2.44 -12.82
CA TYR A 93 -4.26 3.48 -12.21
C TYR A 93 -5.74 3.08 -12.09
N SER A 94 -6.14 1.92 -12.59
CA SER A 94 -7.48 1.38 -12.38
C SER A 94 -7.61 0.81 -10.97
N GLU A 95 -8.83 0.54 -10.49
CA GLU A 95 -9.11 0.02 -9.14
C GLU A 95 -8.16 -1.10 -8.73
N PHE A 96 -8.06 -2.14 -9.56
CA PHE A 96 -7.19 -3.29 -9.26
C PHE A 96 -5.73 -2.86 -9.07
N GLY A 97 -5.22 -2.01 -9.98
CA GLY A 97 -3.86 -1.50 -9.92
C GLY A 97 -3.60 -0.60 -8.71
N VAL A 98 -4.55 0.29 -8.38
CA VAL A 98 -4.47 1.14 -7.18
C VAL A 98 -4.44 0.28 -5.91
N THR A 99 -5.25 -0.77 -5.83
CA THR A 99 -5.22 -1.69 -4.69
C THR A 99 -3.90 -2.44 -4.58
N MET A 100 -3.34 -2.91 -5.70
CA MET A 100 -2.02 -3.55 -5.67
C MET A 100 -0.93 -2.58 -5.19
N ASN A 101 -0.98 -1.32 -5.63
CA ASN A 101 -0.07 -0.28 -5.17
C ASN A 101 -0.21 0.00 -3.66
N LEU A 102 -1.43 0.02 -3.12
CA LEU A 102 -1.66 0.16 -1.68
C LEU A 102 -1.05 -0.99 -0.88
N ILE A 103 -1.19 -2.23 -1.36
CA ILE A 103 -0.59 -3.42 -0.72
C ILE A 103 0.94 -3.34 -0.77
N MET A 104 1.53 -2.92 -1.90
CA MET A 104 2.98 -2.73 -1.98
C MET A 104 3.49 -1.67 -1.00
N VAL A 105 2.78 -0.53 -0.87
CA VAL A 105 3.10 0.50 0.13
C VAL A 105 2.99 -0.05 1.55
N LEU A 106 1.97 -0.85 1.86
CA LEU A 106 1.87 -1.53 3.16
C LEU A 106 3.07 -2.46 3.40
N ILE A 107 3.42 -3.30 2.44
CA ILE A 107 4.57 -4.21 2.57
C ILE A 107 5.85 -3.43 2.85
N GLU A 108 6.09 -2.35 2.09
CA GLU A 108 7.24 -1.45 2.33
C GLU A 108 7.25 -0.89 3.76
N CYS A 109 6.12 -0.39 4.25
CA CYS A 109 6.01 0.19 5.60
C CYS A 109 6.30 -0.80 6.73
N TYR A 110 5.97 -2.08 6.52
CA TYR A 110 6.16 -3.14 7.50
C TYR A 110 7.50 -3.89 7.35
N CYS A 111 8.23 -3.68 6.26
CA CYS A 111 9.55 -4.26 6.06
C CYS A 111 10.61 -3.60 6.96
N GLU A 112 11.50 -4.43 7.49
CA GLU A 112 12.75 -3.96 8.08
C GLU A 112 13.87 -4.01 7.03
N GLY A 113 14.64 -2.92 6.95
CA GLY A 113 15.68 -2.75 5.96
C GLY A 113 15.17 -2.11 4.67
N SER A 114 15.90 -2.35 3.58
CA SER A 114 15.72 -1.64 2.31
C SER A 114 14.80 -2.42 1.35
N CYS A 115 13.52 -2.08 1.41
CA CYS A 115 12.47 -2.49 0.47
C CYS A 115 11.67 -1.25 0.09
N TYR A 116 11.59 -0.91 -1.20
CA TYR A 116 11.00 0.35 -1.64
C TYR A 116 10.01 0.17 -2.78
N PHE A 117 8.90 0.90 -2.71
CA PHE A 117 7.90 0.98 -3.77
C PHE A 117 8.34 1.96 -4.87
N MET A 118 8.43 1.42 -6.09
CA MET A 118 9.00 2.05 -7.27
C MET A 118 7.97 2.15 -8.40
N ILE A 119 8.14 3.17 -9.24
CA ILE A 119 7.48 3.31 -10.53
C ILE A 119 8.57 3.41 -11.59
N ASP A 120 8.56 2.46 -12.53
CA ASP A 120 9.65 2.23 -13.47
C ASP A 120 10.99 2.09 -12.73
N ARG A 121 11.83 3.13 -12.76
CA ARG A 121 13.14 3.17 -12.08
C ARG A 121 13.19 4.21 -10.96
N GLU A 122 12.09 4.87 -10.65
CA GLU A 122 12.02 6.00 -9.72
C GLU A 122 11.26 5.67 -8.44
N LEU A 123 11.68 6.33 -7.35
CA LEU A 123 11.07 6.19 -6.04
C LEU A 123 9.69 6.85 -6.02
N VAL A 124 8.64 6.10 -5.65
CA VAL A 124 7.26 6.63 -5.64
C VAL A 124 7.06 7.61 -4.50
N ARG A 125 6.29 8.67 -4.76
CA ARG A 125 5.73 9.56 -3.73
C ARG A 125 4.57 8.86 -3.04
N ILE A 126 4.78 8.39 -1.81
CA ILE A 126 3.80 7.52 -1.13
C ILE A 126 2.78 8.24 -0.24
N ARG A 127 2.89 9.56 -0.03
CA ARG A 127 1.99 10.30 0.89
C ARG A 127 0.50 10.10 0.55
N GLY A 128 0.13 10.18 -0.74
CA GLY A 128 -1.24 9.95 -1.19
C GLY A 128 -1.74 8.52 -0.91
N TYR A 129 -0.89 7.52 -1.14
CA TYR A 129 -1.19 6.12 -0.82
C TYR A 129 -1.32 5.89 0.69
N LEU A 130 -0.48 6.52 1.50
CA LEU A 130 -0.54 6.46 2.96
C LEU A 130 -1.82 7.08 3.52
N ASN A 131 -2.24 8.24 3.00
CA ASN A 131 -3.53 8.84 3.33
C ASN A 131 -4.69 7.90 3.00
N LEU A 132 -4.65 7.29 1.81
CA LEU A 132 -5.70 6.39 1.35
C LEU A 132 -5.79 5.13 2.21
N VAL A 133 -4.66 4.44 2.43
CA VAL A 133 -4.65 3.19 3.21
C VAL A 133 -4.96 3.46 4.69
N SER A 134 -4.50 4.59 5.23
CA SER A 134 -4.81 4.96 6.62
C SER A 134 -6.30 5.31 6.79
N THR A 135 -6.92 5.91 5.77
CA THR A 135 -8.37 6.16 5.73
C THR A 135 -9.15 4.84 5.67
N LEU A 136 -8.73 3.91 4.80
CA LEU A 136 -9.38 2.60 4.65
C LEU A 136 -9.32 1.79 5.95
N LEU A 137 -8.14 1.72 6.58
CA LEU A 137 -7.89 0.92 7.77
C LEU A 137 -8.23 1.65 9.09
N GLN A 138 -8.68 2.91 9.01
CA GLN A 138 -8.99 3.77 10.17
C GLN A 138 -7.85 3.85 11.20
N ARG A 139 -6.61 3.80 10.72
CA ARG A 139 -5.39 3.85 11.56
C ARG A 139 -4.22 4.38 10.76
N LYS A 140 -3.29 5.06 11.45
CA LYS A 140 -2.12 5.68 10.82
C LYS A 140 -1.02 4.65 10.52
N ILE A 141 -0.61 4.52 9.27
CA ILE A 141 0.49 3.62 8.87
C ILE A 141 1.82 4.38 8.83
N LYS A 142 2.79 3.99 9.65
CA LYS A 142 4.12 4.62 9.68
C LYS A 142 5.01 4.15 8.54
N ALA A 143 5.82 5.04 8.00
CA ALA A 143 6.76 4.79 6.90
C ALA A 143 8.20 5.18 7.29
N ASN A 144 8.64 4.79 8.50
CA ASN A 144 9.91 5.25 9.08
C ASN A 144 11.15 4.91 8.25
N SER A 145 11.10 3.88 7.40
CA SER A 145 12.17 3.57 6.44
C SER A 145 12.44 4.72 5.45
N ARG A 146 11.43 5.55 5.15
CA ARG A 146 11.57 6.72 4.27
C ARG A 146 12.32 7.89 4.91
N GLY A 147 12.43 7.92 6.24
CA GLY A 147 13.20 8.92 6.98
C GLY A 147 14.71 8.65 7.02
N LYS A 148 15.16 7.47 6.56
CA LYS A 148 16.57 7.06 6.54
C LYS A 148 17.20 7.37 5.17
N LEU A 149 17.47 8.64 4.94
CA LEU A 149 17.88 9.15 3.63
C LEU A 149 19.17 8.51 3.09
N TRP A 150 20.18 8.32 3.95
CA TRP A 150 21.42 7.66 3.55
C TRP A 150 21.19 6.19 3.18
N ASP A 151 20.37 5.45 3.93
CA ASP A 151 20.01 4.07 3.59
C ASP A 151 19.32 3.99 2.22
N ILE A 152 18.45 4.94 1.88
CA ILE A 152 17.84 5.04 0.54
C ILE A 152 18.92 5.27 -0.52
N LEU A 153 19.80 6.27 -0.33
CA LEU A 153 20.82 6.60 -1.32
C LEU A 153 21.76 5.41 -1.58
N ARG A 154 22.23 4.78 -0.50
CA ARG A 154 23.08 3.59 -0.57
C ARG A 154 22.38 2.43 -1.25
N PHE A 155 21.10 2.20 -0.95
CA PHE A 155 20.33 1.16 -1.61
C PHE A 155 20.25 1.43 -3.12
N MET A 156 19.83 2.63 -3.52
CA MET A 156 19.71 2.98 -4.95
C MET A 156 21.05 2.85 -5.69
N ARG A 157 22.17 3.19 -5.04
CA ARG A 157 23.52 2.99 -5.61
C ARG A 157 23.84 1.52 -5.90
N LYS A 158 23.40 0.60 -5.04
CA LYS A 158 23.65 -0.86 -5.18
C LYS A 158 22.70 -1.55 -6.15
N HIS A 159 21.62 -0.89 -6.55
CA HIS A 159 20.56 -1.44 -7.38
C HIS A 159 20.53 -0.72 -8.75
N PRO A 160 21.33 -1.18 -9.75
CA PRO A 160 21.47 -0.49 -11.03
C PRO A 160 20.15 -0.41 -11.83
N GLU A 161 19.17 -1.23 -11.51
CA GLU A 161 17.82 -1.14 -12.05
C GLU A 161 17.05 0.09 -11.58
N CYS A 162 17.48 0.74 -10.50
CA CYS A 162 16.94 2.01 -10.00
C CYS A 162 17.71 3.22 -10.54
N ASN A 163 17.05 4.36 -10.63
CA ASN A 163 17.70 5.65 -10.83
C ASN A 163 18.18 6.20 -9.48
N MET A 164 19.35 6.83 -9.49
CA MET A 164 19.87 7.53 -8.31
C MET A 164 19.04 8.81 -8.07
N PRO A 165 18.24 8.90 -6.99
CA PRO A 165 17.47 10.11 -6.71
C PRO A 165 18.38 11.23 -6.20
N LYS A 166 17.96 12.48 -6.41
CA LYS A 166 18.55 13.61 -5.68
C LYS A 166 17.98 13.68 -4.27
N LEU A 167 18.80 14.00 -3.28
CA LEU A 167 18.39 14.15 -1.88
C LEU A 167 17.27 15.19 -1.75
N ARG A 168 17.38 16.34 -2.45
CA ARG A 168 16.31 17.35 -2.46
C ARG A 168 14.96 16.79 -2.93
N GLU A 169 14.97 15.86 -3.89
CA GLU A 169 13.75 15.21 -4.38
C GLU A 169 13.18 14.24 -3.33
N ILE A 170 14.04 13.50 -2.62
CA ILE A 170 13.57 12.65 -1.51
C ILE A 170 12.95 13.51 -0.40
N LEU A 171 13.63 14.59 0.01
CA LEU A 171 13.17 15.51 1.06
C LEU A 171 11.84 16.17 0.71
N PHE A 172 11.69 16.68 -0.52
CA PHE A 172 10.44 17.28 -0.98
C PHE A 172 9.28 16.29 -0.98
N ASN A 173 9.58 15.00 -1.22
CA ASN A 173 8.59 13.93 -1.31
C ASN A 173 8.45 13.10 -0.04
N LEU A 174 9.14 13.47 1.04
CA LEU A 174 9.06 12.76 2.31
C LEU A 174 7.61 12.85 2.83
N PRO A 175 7.01 11.72 3.25
CA PRO A 175 5.69 11.75 3.86
C PRO A 175 5.82 12.21 5.31
N TRP A 176 6.04 13.52 5.52
CA TRP A 176 6.33 14.15 6.82
C TRP A 176 5.34 13.77 7.93
N ASP A 177 4.08 13.52 7.57
CA ASP A 177 3.03 13.15 8.51
C ASP A 177 3.14 11.67 8.96
N TYR A 178 3.92 10.84 8.27
CA TYR A 178 4.00 9.38 8.42
C TYR A 178 5.40 8.82 8.65
N ALA A 179 6.44 9.60 8.38
CA ALA A 179 7.84 9.19 8.54
C ALA A 179 8.57 10.15 9.47
N GLU A 180 9.25 9.58 10.47
CA GLU A 180 10.18 10.33 11.29
C GLU A 180 11.52 10.46 10.58
N LEU A 181 12.00 11.70 10.45
CA LEU A 181 13.29 11.97 9.84
C LEU A 181 14.42 11.65 10.83
N ASP A 182 15.31 10.74 10.43
CA ASP A 182 16.51 10.43 11.20
C ASP A 182 17.55 11.53 10.96
N SER A 183 17.91 12.25 12.03
CA SER A 183 18.78 13.43 11.94
C SER A 183 20.20 13.10 11.47
N GLN A 184 20.72 11.92 11.82
CA GLN A 184 22.05 11.46 11.43
C GLN A 184 22.04 11.07 9.95
N GLN A 185 21.01 10.36 9.51
CA GLN A 185 20.80 10.00 8.12
C GLN A 185 20.60 11.24 7.24
N LEU A 186 19.91 12.27 7.73
CA LEU A 186 19.77 13.56 7.05
C LEU A 186 21.11 14.24 6.86
N ARG A 187 21.87 14.41 7.94
CA ARG A 187 23.19 15.07 7.91
C ARG A 187 24.14 14.36 6.95
N ALA A 188 24.18 13.04 7.01
CA ALA A 188 24.96 12.22 6.07
C ALA A 188 24.55 12.47 4.60
N GLY A 189 23.24 12.51 4.33
CA GLY A 189 22.72 12.81 2.99
C GLY A 189 23.09 14.21 2.49
N LEU A 190 22.91 15.24 3.33
CA LEU A 190 23.19 16.65 2.98
C LEU A 190 24.65 16.87 2.58
N LEU A 191 25.58 16.23 3.30
CA LEU A 191 27.02 16.33 3.03
C LEU A 191 27.39 15.75 1.65
N ILE A 192 26.75 14.66 1.21
CA ILE A 192 27.03 14.04 -0.10
C ILE A 192 26.66 14.98 -1.25
N GLU A 193 25.62 15.79 -1.09
CA GLU A 193 25.18 16.76 -2.11
C GLU A 193 25.83 18.15 -1.98
N ASP A 194 26.83 18.30 -1.10
CA ASP A 194 27.48 19.59 -0.80
C ASP A 194 26.46 20.69 -0.46
N LEU A 195 25.44 20.33 0.32
CA LEU A 195 24.42 21.26 0.80
C LEU A 195 24.85 21.81 2.17
N ASP A 196 25.07 23.13 2.24
CA ASP A 196 25.56 23.79 3.45
C ASP A 196 24.66 23.52 4.67
N ILE A 197 25.27 22.99 5.73
CA ILE A 197 24.64 22.81 7.04
C ILE A 197 24.98 24.06 7.85
N SER A 198 24.09 25.06 7.81
CA SER A 198 24.25 26.26 8.62
C SER A 198 24.06 25.94 10.10
N SER A 199 25.05 26.20 10.95
CA SER A 199 24.92 26.29 12.41
C SER A 199 25.97 27.20 13.02
N THR A 200 25.79 27.52 14.30
CA THR A 200 26.55 28.50 15.14
C THR A 200 28.06 28.27 15.23
N GLU A 201 28.76 29.32 15.68
CA GLU A 201 30.23 29.51 15.81
C GLU A 201 30.96 28.56 16.80
N ASP A 202 30.44 27.37 17.06
CA ASP A 202 31.10 26.43 17.97
C ASP A 202 32.33 25.83 17.28
N VAL A 203 33.52 25.97 17.89
CA VAL A 203 34.80 25.48 17.35
C VAL A 203 35.43 24.52 18.36
N ILE A 204 35.76 23.30 17.91
CA ILE A 204 36.53 22.33 18.69
C ILE A 204 38.01 22.72 18.63
N THR A 205 38.57 23.14 19.75
CA THR A 205 40.01 23.44 19.90
C THR A 205 40.78 22.30 20.56
N GLU A 206 40.11 21.52 21.40
CA GLU A 206 40.66 20.36 22.09
C GLU A 206 39.73 19.15 22.02
N ARG A 207 40.32 17.96 22.06
CA ARG A 207 39.64 16.68 21.85
C ARG A 207 38.46 16.44 22.80
N GLY A 208 38.57 16.85 24.06
CA GLY A 208 37.51 16.70 25.06
C GLY A 208 36.20 17.45 24.73
N GLN A 209 36.23 18.40 23.79
CA GLN A 209 35.06 19.16 23.33
C GLN A 209 34.25 18.42 22.26
N ILE A 210 34.70 17.24 21.76
CA ILE A 210 33.94 16.47 20.76
C ILE A 210 32.54 16.12 21.29
N THR A 211 32.45 15.73 22.57
CA THR A 211 31.16 15.40 23.19
C THR A 211 30.33 16.67 23.38
N GLY A 212 29.10 16.69 22.83
CA GLY A 212 28.20 17.85 22.92
C GLY A 212 28.47 18.96 21.89
N ALA A 213 29.51 18.84 21.06
CA ALA A 213 29.75 19.78 19.97
C ALA A 213 28.73 19.64 18.83
N SER A 214 28.50 20.74 18.10
CA SER A 214 27.65 20.74 16.92
C SER A 214 28.19 19.80 15.83
N HIS A 215 27.31 19.33 14.95
CA HIS A 215 27.72 18.46 13.83
C HIS A 215 28.75 19.14 12.91
N LYS A 216 28.59 20.45 12.66
CA LYS A 216 29.54 21.25 11.86
C LYS A 216 30.91 21.28 12.52
N ALA A 217 30.98 21.57 13.82
CA ALA A 217 32.23 21.61 14.56
C ALA A 217 32.96 20.25 14.55
N LYS A 218 32.20 19.15 14.70
CA LYS A 218 32.72 17.77 14.57
C LYS A 218 33.27 17.51 13.16
N MET A 219 32.60 17.97 12.10
CA MET A 219 33.08 17.87 10.72
C MET A 219 34.34 18.69 10.46
N ASP A 220 34.42 19.93 10.96
CA ASP A 220 35.60 20.77 10.82
C ASP A 220 36.82 20.17 11.53
N TYR A 221 36.61 19.61 12.71
CA TYR A 221 37.66 18.91 13.46
C TYR A 221 38.10 17.62 12.78
N LEU A 222 37.16 16.86 12.19
CA LEU A 222 37.45 15.70 11.35
C LEU A 222 38.34 16.10 10.17
N ASN A 223 37.95 17.13 9.42
CA ASN A 223 38.68 17.62 8.26
C ASN A 223 40.12 18.01 8.66
N LYS A 224 40.29 18.69 9.80
CA LYS A 224 41.61 19.07 10.32
C LYS A 224 42.48 17.85 10.63
N ALA A 225 41.97 16.90 11.41
CA ALA A 225 42.72 15.69 11.77
C ALA A 225 43.06 14.86 10.53
N MET A 226 42.09 14.69 9.63
CA MET A 226 42.26 13.91 8.40
C MET A 226 43.24 14.57 7.42
N SER A 227 43.27 15.91 7.33
CA SER A 227 44.21 16.64 6.45
C SER A 227 45.67 16.40 6.86
N ILE A 228 45.95 16.32 8.16
CA ILE A 228 47.29 16.05 8.68
C ILE A 228 47.71 14.63 8.26
N GLU A 229 46.91 13.62 8.59
CA GLU A 229 47.20 12.22 8.25
C GLU A 229 47.29 11.97 6.74
N TYR A 230 46.45 12.65 5.95
CA TYR A 230 46.48 12.56 4.49
C TYR A 230 47.81 13.09 3.93
N SER A 231 48.31 14.20 4.49
CA SER A 231 49.57 14.82 4.04
C SER A 231 50.81 14.01 4.42
N GLU A 232 50.72 13.21 5.49
CA GLU A 232 51.80 12.32 5.94
C GLU A 232 51.83 11.03 5.13
N ASP A 233 50.72 10.29 5.09
CA ASP A 233 50.59 9.06 4.31
C ASP A 233 49.12 8.79 3.93
N ARG A 234 48.74 9.30 2.76
CA ARG A 234 47.43 9.03 2.13
C ARG A 234 47.06 7.55 2.11
N ALA A 235 48.01 6.66 1.79
CA ALA A 235 47.72 5.23 1.65
C ALA A 235 47.44 4.57 3.00
N ALA A 236 48.21 4.94 4.02
CA ALA A 236 47.97 4.51 5.40
C ALA A 236 46.60 4.99 5.90
N LEU A 237 46.26 6.28 5.69
CA LEU A 237 44.95 6.81 6.04
C LEU A 237 43.81 6.06 5.34
N PHE A 238 43.92 5.81 4.04
CA PHE A 238 42.90 5.07 3.29
C PHE A 238 42.68 3.65 3.85
N GLN A 239 43.76 2.92 4.15
CA GLN A 239 43.66 1.58 4.77
C GLN A 239 43.07 1.62 6.18
N TYR A 240 43.43 2.65 6.95
CA TYR A 240 42.87 2.87 8.27
C TYR A 240 41.36 3.11 8.20
N LEU A 241 40.90 4.02 7.33
CA LEU A 241 39.48 4.31 7.14
C LEU A 241 38.69 3.08 6.68
N LYS A 242 39.24 2.33 5.72
CA LYS A 242 38.63 1.07 5.25
C LYS A 242 38.36 0.11 6.41
N LYS A 243 39.31 -0.04 7.32
CA LYS A 243 39.12 -0.87 8.52
C LYS A 243 38.12 -0.22 9.48
N LEU A 244 38.34 1.03 9.87
CA LEU A 244 37.54 1.75 10.88
C LEU A 244 36.04 1.70 10.58
N LEU A 245 35.66 1.97 9.33
CA LEU A 245 34.27 2.13 8.93
C LEU A 245 33.48 0.82 8.93
N GLU A 246 34.13 -0.34 9.06
CA GLU A 246 33.48 -1.65 9.20
C GLU A 246 33.43 -2.16 10.64
N LEU A 247 34.11 -1.48 11.58
CA LEU A 247 34.21 -1.95 12.96
C LEU A 247 32.93 -1.68 13.77
N PRO A 248 32.53 -2.60 14.65
CA PRO A 248 31.46 -2.36 15.61
C PRO A 248 31.86 -1.28 16.64
N MET A 249 30.86 -0.64 17.26
CA MET A 249 31.05 0.45 18.24
C MET A 249 32.19 0.21 19.25
N ASP A 250 32.25 -0.97 19.88
CA ASP A 250 33.22 -1.22 20.96
C ASP A 250 34.67 -1.24 20.47
N GLN A 251 34.92 -1.77 19.26
CA GLN A 251 36.26 -1.73 18.66
C GLN A 251 36.64 -0.32 18.20
N ARG A 252 35.66 0.49 17.78
CA ARG A 252 35.90 1.90 17.47
C ARG A 252 36.26 2.71 18.73
N LYS A 253 35.64 2.40 19.88
CA LYS A 253 36.02 2.99 21.18
C LYS A 253 37.45 2.62 21.59
N GLU A 254 37.89 1.39 21.34
CA GLU A 254 39.27 0.98 21.60
C GLU A 254 40.26 1.78 20.76
N LEU A 255 40.00 1.95 19.46
CA LEU A 255 40.83 2.79 18.59
C LEU A 255 40.81 4.25 19.02
N ALA A 256 39.67 4.75 19.51
CA ALA A 256 39.55 6.08 20.06
C ALA A 256 40.40 6.29 21.31
N ALA A 257 40.94 5.27 21.98
CA ALA A 257 41.83 5.49 23.12
C ALA A 257 43.25 5.97 22.73
N ALA A 258 43.64 5.86 21.45
CA ALA A 258 44.95 6.31 20.98
C ALA A 258 45.08 7.84 21.05
N ASP A 259 46.21 8.36 21.55
CA ASP A 259 46.47 9.81 21.66
C ASP A 259 47.16 10.37 20.41
N ASP A 260 46.53 10.15 19.26
CA ASP A 260 46.96 10.62 17.95
C ASP A 260 45.74 11.01 17.08
N ASN A 261 45.97 11.49 15.85
CA ASN A 261 44.87 11.89 14.97
C ASN A 261 44.04 10.68 14.52
N PHE A 262 44.61 9.47 14.43
CA PHE A 262 43.82 8.27 14.14
C PHE A 262 42.82 8.00 15.27
N GLY A 263 43.23 8.13 16.53
CA GLY A 263 42.35 8.08 17.69
C GLY A 263 41.26 9.15 17.65
N VAL A 264 41.58 10.37 17.24
CA VAL A 264 40.60 11.44 17.02
C VAL A 264 39.58 11.07 15.94
N ILE A 265 40.03 10.55 14.79
CA ILE A 265 39.14 10.11 13.70
C ILE A 265 38.23 8.97 14.17
N ALA A 266 38.77 8.00 14.93
CA ALA A 266 37.98 6.93 15.54
C ALA A 266 36.94 7.47 16.53
N GLU A 267 37.28 8.45 17.36
CA GLU A 267 36.33 9.05 18.30
C GLU A 267 35.20 9.78 17.59
N LEU A 268 35.50 10.55 16.54
CA LEU A 268 34.50 11.24 15.73
C LEU A 268 33.56 10.25 15.02
N SER A 269 34.06 9.08 14.63
CA SER A 269 33.25 8.00 14.05
C SER A 269 32.17 7.50 15.01
N LEU A 270 32.34 7.66 16.32
CA LEU A 270 31.33 7.27 17.31
C LEU A 270 30.06 8.11 17.22
N TYR A 271 30.13 9.33 16.67
CA TYR A 271 29.04 10.31 16.64
C TYR A 271 28.51 10.63 15.24
N MET A 272 29.15 10.10 14.19
CA MET A 272 28.81 10.42 12.80
C MET A 272 28.73 9.14 11.98
N LEU A 273 27.84 9.11 10.98
CA LEU A 273 27.74 7.97 10.07
C LEU A 273 28.96 7.92 9.12
N PRO A 274 29.28 6.73 8.56
CA PRO A 274 30.40 6.56 7.63
C PRO A 274 30.47 7.58 6.48
N PRO A 275 29.35 8.01 5.83
CA PRO A 275 29.40 8.99 4.76
C PRO A 275 30.06 10.31 5.17
N CYS A 276 29.88 10.75 6.42
CA CYS A 276 30.53 11.98 6.92
C CYS A 276 32.06 11.86 6.84
N VAL A 277 32.60 10.69 7.22
CA VAL A 277 34.03 10.40 7.17
C VAL A 277 34.52 10.28 5.73
N VAL A 278 33.74 9.63 4.86
CA VAL A 278 34.11 9.44 3.45
C VAL A 278 34.06 10.74 2.67
N VAL A 279 33.11 11.64 2.96
CA VAL A 279 33.06 12.99 2.36
C VAL A 279 34.33 13.78 2.70
N ALA A 280 34.76 13.78 3.97
CA ALA A 280 36.00 14.44 4.38
C ALA A 280 37.22 13.93 3.58
N PHE A 281 37.34 12.62 3.40
CA PHE A 281 38.42 12.03 2.61
C PHE A 281 38.31 12.40 1.12
N SER A 282 37.09 12.33 0.55
CA SER A 282 36.85 12.61 -0.87
C SER A 282 37.20 14.06 -1.25
N ILE A 283 36.94 15.00 -0.34
CA ILE A 283 37.32 16.42 -0.52
C ILE A 283 38.85 16.57 -0.61
N LEU A 284 39.59 15.90 0.29
CA LEU A 284 41.05 15.91 0.28
C LEU A 284 41.62 15.23 -0.98
N ASP A 285 40.94 14.19 -1.45
CA ASP A 285 41.36 13.42 -2.61
C ASP A 285 40.93 14.04 -3.94
N HIS A 286 40.16 15.14 -3.90
CA HIS A 286 39.51 15.75 -5.07
C HIS A 286 38.73 14.73 -5.93
N ALA A 287 38.12 13.75 -5.28
CA ALA A 287 37.39 12.65 -5.91
C ALA A 287 35.88 12.78 -5.69
N ASP A 288 35.08 12.14 -6.57
CA ASP A 288 33.65 12.00 -6.34
C ASP A 288 33.40 11.13 -5.10
N PHE A 289 32.38 11.47 -4.32
CA PHE A 289 32.03 10.73 -3.11
C PHE A 289 31.79 9.25 -3.38
N TRP A 290 31.06 8.91 -4.46
CA TRP A 290 30.72 7.52 -4.77
C TRP A 290 31.92 6.75 -5.29
N GLU A 291 32.85 7.39 -6.01
CA GLU A 291 34.11 6.75 -6.38
C GLU A 291 34.94 6.36 -5.15
N THR A 292 35.03 7.24 -4.16
CA THR A 292 35.71 6.94 -2.88
C THR A 292 34.97 5.85 -2.10
N TRP A 293 33.64 5.96 -1.98
CA TRP A 293 32.81 4.98 -1.28
C TRP A 293 32.97 3.57 -1.88
N ASP A 294 32.91 3.47 -3.21
CA ASP A 294 33.04 2.20 -3.92
C ASP A 294 34.48 1.65 -3.82
N ALA A 295 35.50 2.52 -3.83
CA ALA A 295 36.90 2.12 -3.67
C ALA A 295 37.21 1.56 -2.26
N LEU A 296 36.56 2.08 -1.23
CA LEU A 296 36.67 1.53 0.14
C LEU A 296 36.11 0.10 0.21
N ALA A 297 35.10 -0.22 -0.62
CA ALA A 297 34.45 -1.53 -0.69
C ALA A 297 33.91 -1.99 0.68
N ILE A 298 33.27 -1.06 1.39
CA ILE A 298 32.73 -1.26 2.74
C ILE A 298 31.20 -1.27 2.75
N ASP A 299 30.63 -1.88 3.78
CA ASP A 299 29.22 -1.70 4.09
C ASP A 299 28.94 -0.53 5.04
N GLY A 300 29.89 -0.15 5.88
CA GLY A 300 29.73 0.96 6.82
C GLY A 300 28.85 0.61 8.03
N TYR A 301 29.30 1.02 9.21
CA TYR A 301 28.53 0.92 10.45
C TYR A 301 27.26 1.80 10.44
N ARG A 302 26.31 1.49 11.33
CA ARG A 302 25.06 2.25 11.53
C ARG A 302 24.83 2.71 12.97
N ASP A 303 25.60 2.17 13.91
CA ASP A 303 25.54 2.46 15.32
C ASP A 303 26.34 3.73 15.62
N VAL A 304 25.64 4.82 15.96
CA VAL A 304 26.24 6.07 16.42
C VAL A 304 25.68 6.45 17.77
N ILE A 305 26.47 7.16 18.57
CA ILE A 305 26.04 7.78 19.81
C ILE A 305 25.20 8.98 19.43
N ASP A 306 23.89 8.85 19.58
CA ASP A 306 22.96 9.93 19.30
C ASP A 306 22.74 10.78 20.56
N GLU A 307 22.72 12.10 20.37
CA GLU A 307 22.31 13.01 21.44
C GLU A 307 20.77 13.01 21.48
N PRO A 308 20.14 12.88 22.66
CA PRO A 308 18.69 12.74 22.74
C PRO A 308 18.00 13.97 22.17
N HIS A 309 17.43 13.82 20.98
CA HIS A 309 16.49 14.78 20.41
C HIS A 309 15.07 14.38 20.84
N GLU A 310 14.40 15.25 21.60
CA GLU A 310 12.97 15.11 21.88
C GLU A 310 12.16 15.39 20.60
N ASN A 311 12.09 14.41 19.71
CA ASN A 311 11.04 14.40 18.70
C ASN A 311 9.74 13.99 19.40
N LYS A 312 8.95 15.00 19.78
CA LYS A 312 7.57 14.75 20.21
C LYS A 312 6.82 14.22 18.99
N GLU A 313 6.37 12.97 19.06
CA GLU A 313 5.40 12.44 18.10
C GLU A 313 4.22 13.41 18.05
N LYS A 314 4.06 14.07 16.89
CA LYS A 314 2.86 14.83 16.62
C LYS A 314 1.80 13.82 16.23
N ASP A 315 0.82 13.63 17.11
CA ASP A 315 -0.38 12.86 16.80
C ASP A 315 -1.28 13.69 15.87
N GLU A 316 -0.81 13.86 14.63
CA GLU A 316 -1.59 14.57 13.61
C GLU A 316 -2.68 13.65 13.06
N PRO A 317 -3.91 14.16 12.92
CA PRO A 317 -5.05 13.37 12.48
C PRO A 317 -4.85 12.86 11.05
N ILE A 318 -5.44 11.70 10.75
CA ILE A 318 -5.39 11.10 9.41
C ILE A 318 -6.03 12.08 8.41
N GLN A 319 -5.28 12.47 7.39
CA GLN A 319 -5.85 13.20 6.27
C GLN A 319 -6.74 12.26 5.45
N ARG A 320 -8.05 12.43 5.57
CA ARG A 320 -9.04 11.59 4.91
C ARG A 320 -8.93 11.68 3.38
N LEU A 321 -8.78 10.53 2.72
CA LEU A 321 -8.86 10.39 1.27
C LEU A 321 -9.78 9.23 0.91
N ASP A 322 -10.93 9.54 0.29
CA ASP A 322 -11.92 8.52 -0.03
C ASP A 322 -11.53 7.70 -1.27
N PHE A 323 -11.57 6.37 -1.15
CA PHE A 323 -11.19 5.43 -2.21
C PHE A 323 -12.02 5.58 -3.49
N TYR A 324 -13.35 5.70 -3.38
CA TYR A 324 -14.24 5.79 -4.54
C TYR A 324 -13.87 6.95 -5.48
N LYS A 325 -13.41 8.09 -4.93
CA LYS A 325 -12.92 9.23 -5.73
C LYS A 325 -11.62 8.90 -6.47
N GLN A 326 -10.73 8.12 -5.85
CA GLN A 326 -9.46 7.74 -6.47
C GLN A 326 -9.64 6.77 -7.65
N ILE A 327 -10.71 5.98 -7.63
CA ILE A 327 -11.14 5.13 -8.75
C ILE A 327 -12.17 5.82 -9.67
N GLN A 328 -12.24 7.15 -9.61
CA GLN A 328 -13.07 8.00 -10.48
C GLN A 328 -14.57 7.66 -10.42
N ARG A 329 -15.10 7.39 -9.23
CA ARG A 329 -16.53 7.27 -8.97
C ARG A 329 -17.05 8.58 -8.37
N GLU A 330 -18.28 8.95 -8.74
CA GLU A 330 -18.96 10.14 -8.23
C GLU A 330 -19.55 9.91 -6.83
N ASP A 331 -19.95 8.67 -6.55
CA ASP A 331 -20.62 8.24 -5.32
C ASP A 331 -20.18 6.82 -4.90
N GLN A 332 -20.84 6.30 -3.87
CA GLN A 332 -20.58 4.98 -3.29
C GLN A 332 -21.70 3.96 -3.56
N ASP A 333 -22.48 4.13 -4.63
CA ASP A 333 -23.62 3.27 -4.95
C ASP A 333 -23.23 1.79 -5.14
N GLU A 334 -22.01 1.52 -5.61
CA GLU A 334 -21.49 0.16 -5.82
C GLU A 334 -20.97 -0.51 -4.53
N PHE A 335 -20.88 0.23 -3.42
CA PHE A 335 -20.27 -0.17 -2.13
C PHE A 335 -21.29 -0.67 -1.10
N LEU A 336 -22.55 -0.92 -1.49
CA LEU A 336 -23.65 -1.27 -0.58
C LEU A 336 -23.40 -2.50 0.29
N GLU A 337 -22.46 -3.38 -0.08
CA GLU A 337 -22.00 -4.47 0.78
C GLU A 337 -21.43 -4.00 2.12
N PHE A 338 -20.86 -2.78 2.18
CA PHE A 338 -20.25 -2.20 3.38
C PHE A 338 -21.18 -1.22 4.12
N TRP A 339 -22.42 -1.09 3.67
CA TRP A 339 -23.31 -0.06 4.19
C TRP A 339 -23.79 -0.40 5.61
N ASP A 340 -23.65 0.55 6.52
CA ASP A 340 -24.22 0.49 7.88
C ASP A 340 -25.50 1.33 8.02
N GLY A 341 -25.90 2.02 6.95
CA GLY A 341 -27.05 2.90 6.90
C GLY A 341 -26.68 4.37 6.73
N GLU A 342 -25.49 4.78 7.17
CA GLU A 342 -25.09 6.20 7.22
C GLU A 342 -23.63 6.43 6.76
N ASN A 343 -22.80 5.41 6.73
CA ASN A 343 -21.38 5.50 6.39
C ASN A 343 -21.04 5.73 4.91
N LEU A 344 -22.00 5.54 3.99
CA LEU A 344 -21.78 5.68 2.54
C LEU A 344 -22.43 6.94 1.97
N ASN A 345 -21.69 7.64 1.10
CA ASN A 345 -22.19 8.72 0.26
C ASN A 345 -22.94 8.15 -0.96
N LEU A 346 -24.22 7.78 -0.76
CA LEU A 346 -25.09 7.27 -1.82
C LEU A 346 -25.72 8.39 -2.64
N SER A 347 -25.88 8.16 -3.95
CA SER A 347 -26.60 9.06 -4.84
C SER A 347 -28.09 9.17 -4.47
N ASP A 348 -28.75 10.26 -4.85
CA ASP A 348 -30.20 10.40 -4.67
C ASP A 348 -30.98 9.34 -5.45
N SER A 349 -30.45 8.91 -6.59
CA SER A 349 -31.02 7.85 -7.41
C SER A 349 -30.98 6.52 -6.66
N MET A 350 -29.87 6.17 -6.00
CA MET A 350 -29.76 4.95 -5.21
C MET A 350 -30.62 4.99 -3.96
N LYS A 351 -30.67 6.12 -3.25
CA LYS A 351 -31.59 6.29 -2.09
C LYS A 351 -33.04 6.05 -2.48
N LYS A 352 -33.50 6.66 -3.59
CA LYS A 352 -34.84 6.42 -4.14
C LYS A 352 -35.03 4.97 -4.56
N ARG A 353 -33.99 4.35 -5.12
CA ARG A 353 -34.04 2.95 -5.55
C ARG A 353 -34.21 2.00 -4.36
N ILE A 354 -33.47 2.21 -3.26
CA ILE A 354 -33.61 1.43 -2.02
C ILE A 354 -35.04 1.52 -1.47
N GLN A 355 -35.62 2.72 -1.43
CA GLN A 355 -37.03 2.90 -1.04
C GLN A 355 -37.98 2.13 -1.97
N SER A 356 -37.78 2.21 -3.28
CA SER A 356 -38.59 1.47 -4.25
C SER A 356 -38.44 -0.04 -4.14
N TRP A 357 -37.27 -0.54 -3.71
CA TRP A 357 -37.06 -1.97 -3.48
C TRP A 357 -37.80 -2.46 -2.26
N LYS A 358 -37.88 -1.66 -1.20
CA LYS A 358 -38.71 -1.97 -0.04
C LYS A 358 -40.18 -2.14 -0.44
N GLU A 359 -40.73 -1.17 -1.16
CA GLU A 359 -42.11 -1.22 -1.66
C GLU A 359 -42.35 -2.40 -2.62
N LEU A 360 -41.39 -2.66 -3.51
CA LEU A 360 -41.44 -3.81 -4.42
C LEU A 360 -41.43 -5.13 -3.65
N TRP A 361 -40.57 -5.26 -2.65
CA TRP A 361 -40.48 -6.48 -1.83
C TRP A 361 -41.78 -6.67 -1.03
N GLU A 362 -42.28 -5.63 -0.37
CA GLU A 362 -43.53 -5.64 0.40
C GLU A 362 -44.74 -6.04 -0.46
N SER A 363 -44.79 -5.62 -1.72
CA SER A 363 -45.85 -5.98 -2.67
C SER A 363 -45.63 -7.30 -3.41
N THR A 364 -44.42 -7.87 -3.37
CA THR A 364 -44.11 -9.16 -4.00
C THR A 364 -44.70 -10.29 -3.18
N GLN A 365 -45.57 -11.09 -3.80
CA GLN A 365 -46.19 -12.25 -3.16
C GLN A 365 -45.19 -13.41 -3.02
N ASP A 366 -45.34 -14.21 -1.96
CA ASP A 366 -44.61 -15.47 -1.84
C ASP A 366 -45.09 -16.48 -2.90
N ASP A 367 -44.23 -17.44 -3.21
CA ASP A 367 -44.53 -18.59 -4.06
C ASP A 367 -43.86 -19.81 -3.43
N ALA A 368 -44.63 -20.59 -2.68
CA ALA A 368 -44.11 -21.74 -1.96
C ALA A 368 -43.61 -22.88 -2.86
N GLU A 369 -44.00 -22.89 -4.14
CA GLU A 369 -43.59 -23.90 -5.13
C GLU A 369 -42.40 -23.44 -5.98
N LEU A 370 -41.84 -22.25 -5.69
CA LEU A 370 -40.71 -21.69 -6.44
C LEU A 370 -39.49 -22.62 -6.35
N ASP A 371 -38.99 -23.06 -7.51
CA ASP A 371 -37.68 -23.68 -7.64
C ASP A 371 -36.59 -22.61 -7.44
N VAL A 372 -36.24 -22.36 -6.17
CA VAL A 372 -35.25 -21.35 -5.78
C VAL A 372 -33.89 -21.58 -6.46
N GLU A 373 -33.46 -22.83 -6.57
CA GLU A 373 -32.15 -23.15 -7.14
C GLU A 373 -32.14 -22.93 -8.66
N GLY A 374 -33.18 -23.41 -9.36
CA GLY A 374 -33.34 -23.18 -10.80
C GLY A 374 -33.51 -21.71 -11.16
N GLU A 375 -34.34 -20.99 -10.40
CA GLU A 375 -34.59 -19.56 -10.59
C GLU A 375 -33.33 -18.73 -10.34
N MET A 376 -32.57 -19.04 -9.28
CA MET A 376 -31.31 -18.37 -9.00
C MET A 376 -30.26 -18.65 -10.09
N ALA A 377 -30.15 -19.89 -10.57
CA ALA A 377 -29.24 -20.22 -11.66
C ALA A 377 -29.57 -19.42 -12.94
N ASP A 378 -30.84 -19.28 -13.29
CA ASP A 378 -31.27 -18.47 -14.44
C ASP A 378 -31.02 -16.96 -14.22
N LEU A 379 -31.32 -16.44 -13.02
CA LEU A 379 -31.08 -15.04 -12.68
C LEU A 379 -29.61 -14.65 -12.77
N LEU A 380 -28.73 -15.41 -12.14
CA LEU A 380 -27.29 -15.12 -12.13
C LEU A 380 -26.69 -15.23 -13.53
N THR A 381 -27.15 -16.21 -14.33
CA THR A 381 -26.77 -16.33 -15.74
C THR A 381 -27.23 -15.11 -16.54
N THR A 382 -28.47 -14.66 -16.33
CA THR A 382 -29.01 -13.45 -17.00
C THR A 382 -28.20 -12.21 -16.59
N MET A 383 -27.95 -12.01 -15.29
CA MET A 383 -27.20 -10.85 -14.79
C MET A 383 -25.80 -10.77 -15.40
N ASP A 384 -25.07 -11.90 -15.46
CA ASP A 384 -23.74 -11.96 -16.07
C ASP A 384 -23.81 -11.83 -17.60
N GLN A 385 -24.41 -12.80 -18.29
CA GLN A 385 -24.30 -12.94 -19.74
C GLN A 385 -25.11 -11.89 -20.49
N ASP A 386 -26.33 -11.62 -20.02
CA ASP A 386 -27.27 -10.75 -20.71
C ASP A 386 -27.12 -9.29 -20.29
N TRP A 387 -26.80 -9.00 -19.03
CA TRP A 387 -26.68 -7.64 -18.51
C TRP A 387 -25.24 -7.14 -18.37
N SER A 388 -24.24 -8.03 -18.41
CA SER A 388 -22.85 -7.68 -18.10
C SER A 388 -22.73 -7.06 -16.70
N CYS A 389 -23.56 -7.54 -15.77
CA CYS A 389 -23.49 -7.23 -14.36
C CYS A 389 -22.27 -7.92 -13.74
N ARG A 390 -21.80 -7.41 -12.59
CA ARG A 390 -20.79 -8.15 -11.82
C ARG A 390 -21.39 -9.47 -11.32
N TYR A 391 -20.53 -10.47 -11.16
CA TYR A 391 -20.89 -11.72 -10.48
C TYR A 391 -21.42 -11.44 -9.06
N ALA A 392 -22.37 -12.25 -8.61
CA ALA A 392 -22.88 -12.17 -7.25
C ALA A 392 -21.90 -12.77 -6.23
N ASP A 393 -21.99 -12.32 -4.98
CA ASP A 393 -21.22 -12.88 -3.88
C ASP A 393 -21.69 -14.31 -3.56
N ALA A 394 -20.75 -15.21 -3.27
CA ALA A 394 -21.03 -16.58 -2.85
C ALA A 394 -21.89 -16.60 -1.58
N ALA A 395 -21.67 -15.66 -0.66
CA ALA A 395 -22.47 -15.53 0.56
C ALA A 395 -23.96 -15.27 0.27
N PHE A 396 -24.29 -14.45 -0.75
CA PHE A 396 -25.67 -14.22 -1.17
C PHE A 396 -26.33 -15.54 -1.62
N VAL A 397 -25.62 -16.32 -2.43
CA VAL A 397 -26.11 -17.62 -2.94
C VAL A 397 -26.27 -18.62 -1.79
N GLU A 398 -25.27 -18.74 -0.92
CA GLU A 398 -25.30 -19.66 0.22
C GLU A 398 -26.48 -19.35 1.15
N MET A 399 -26.71 -18.08 1.47
CA MET A 399 -27.85 -17.67 2.30
C MET A 399 -29.21 -17.96 1.64
N MET A 400 -29.33 -17.72 0.33
CA MET A 400 -30.55 -18.05 -0.42
C MET A 400 -30.86 -19.55 -0.37
N LEU A 401 -29.84 -20.41 -0.56
CA LEU A 401 -30.03 -21.87 -0.52
C LEU A 401 -30.35 -22.38 0.89
N GLN A 402 -29.68 -21.85 1.92
CA GLN A 402 -29.91 -22.23 3.32
C GLN A 402 -31.33 -21.88 3.78
N ASN A 403 -31.92 -20.82 3.21
CA ASN A 403 -33.24 -20.31 3.61
C ASN A 403 -34.29 -20.44 2.49
N LYS A 404 -34.09 -21.36 1.53
CA LYS A 404 -34.95 -21.50 0.34
C LYS A 404 -36.43 -21.74 0.65
N ASP A 405 -36.74 -22.29 1.82
CA ASP A 405 -38.11 -22.59 2.24
C ASP A 405 -38.80 -21.43 2.97
N ALA A 406 -38.04 -20.37 3.32
CA ALA A 406 -38.56 -19.19 3.99
C ALA A 406 -39.15 -18.18 2.99
N SER A 407 -40.34 -17.66 3.32
CA SER A 407 -41.11 -16.79 2.44
C SER A 407 -40.36 -15.51 2.06
N GLU A 408 -39.58 -14.97 2.99
CA GLU A 408 -38.84 -13.73 2.90
C GLU A 408 -37.72 -13.82 1.85
N TRP A 409 -37.07 -14.99 1.77
CA TRP A 409 -36.01 -15.28 0.82
C TRP A 409 -36.57 -15.56 -0.58
N ARG A 410 -37.66 -16.32 -0.69
CA ARG A 410 -38.36 -16.52 -1.97
C ARG A 410 -38.89 -15.20 -2.54
N ARG A 411 -39.48 -14.35 -1.71
CA ARG A 411 -39.91 -12.99 -2.09
C ARG A 411 -38.74 -12.14 -2.56
N SER A 412 -37.59 -12.20 -1.88
CA SER A 412 -36.38 -11.50 -2.29
C SER A 412 -35.89 -11.94 -3.67
N LEU A 413 -35.90 -13.25 -3.95
CA LEU A 413 -35.53 -13.77 -5.27
C LEU A 413 -36.49 -13.31 -6.37
N ARG A 414 -37.81 -13.34 -6.10
CA ARG A 414 -38.83 -12.82 -7.03
C ARG A 414 -38.72 -11.31 -7.23
N ALA A 415 -38.40 -10.55 -6.19
CA ALA A 415 -38.16 -9.12 -6.29
C ALA A 415 -36.94 -8.83 -7.17
N LEU A 416 -35.84 -9.57 -7.00
CA LEU A 416 -34.67 -9.49 -7.88
C LEU A 416 -35.04 -9.79 -9.34
N ARG A 417 -35.83 -10.83 -9.61
CA ARG A 417 -36.35 -11.12 -10.96
C ARG A 417 -37.11 -9.95 -11.56
N GLN A 418 -37.99 -9.33 -10.78
CA GLN A 418 -38.73 -8.15 -11.25
C GLN A 418 -37.83 -6.94 -11.51
N ILE A 419 -36.73 -6.78 -10.76
CA ILE A 419 -35.72 -5.75 -11.00
C ILE A 419 -34.97 -6.03 -12.31
N VAL A 420 -34.48 -7.26 -12.49
CA VAL A 420 -33.72 -7.69 -13.69
C VAL A 420 -34.58 -7.56 -14.96
N ASP A 421 -35.84 -7.98 -14.89
CA ASP A 421 -36.73 -7.98 -16.06
C ASP A 421 -37.53 -6.68 -16.23
N LYS A 422 -37.29 -5.65 -15.39
CA LYS A 422 -38.06 -4.39 -15.42
C LYS A 422 -38.08 -3.74 -16.79
N GLY A 423 -36.92 -3.69 -17.45
CA GLY A 423 -36.80 -3.11 -18.80
C GLY A 423 -37.46 -3.96 -19.89
N LEU A 424 -37.59 -5.27 -19.68
CA LEU A 424 -38.19 -6.18 -20.66
C LEU A 424 -39.70 -5.99 -20.76
N LYS A 425 -40.35 -5.56 -19.67
CA LYS A 425 -41.78 -5.23 -19.65
C LYS A 425 -42.16 -4.07 -20.58
N LEU A 426 -41.19 -3.27 -21.02
CA LEU A 426 -41.40 -2.19 -21.99
C LEU A 426 -41.52 -2.69 -23.43
N PHE A 427 -41.10 -3.93 -23.69
CA PHE A 427 -41.08 -4.53 -25.03
C PHE A 427 -41.69 -5.94 -25.03
N PRO A 428 -42.97 -6.09 -24.64
CA PRO A 428 -43.63 -7.39 -24.52
C PRO A 428 -43.72 -8.16 -25.85
N GLU A 429 -43.58 -7.47 -26.98
CA GLU A 429 -43.58 -8.04 -28.33
C GLU A 429 -42.24 -8.65 -28.77
N LEU A 430 -41.14 -8.36 -28.06
CA LEU A 430 -39.81 -8.83 -28.40
C LEU A 430 -39.47 -10.11 -27.63
N ASP A 431 -38.70 -11.00 -28.25
CA ASP A 431 -38.06 -12.08 -27.50
C ASP A 431 -37.06 -11.50 -26.48
N ARG A 432 -36.82 -12.25 -25.39
CA ARG A 432 -36.02 -11.80 -24.25
C ARG A 432 -34.66 -11.23 -24.68
N LYS A 433 -33.96 -11.91 -25.58
CA LYS A 433 -32.60 -11.54 -26.01
C LYS A 433 -32.62 -10.24 -26.82
N THR A 434 -33.61 -10.09 -27.70
CA THR A 434 -33.81 -8.85 -28.46
C THR A 434 -34.21 -7.71 -27.56
N ALA A 435 -35.14 -7.92 -26.62
CA ALA A 435 -35.55 -6.92 -25.63
C ALA A 435 -34.36 -6.42 -24.78
N ILE A 436 -33.51 -7.32 -24.29
CA ILE A 436 -32.28 -6.97 -23.55
C ILE A 436 -31.36 -6.10 -24.41
N LYS A 437 -31.14 -6.45 -25.69
CA LYS A 437 -30.28 -5.66 -26.58
C LYS A 437 -30.82 -4.24 -26.80
N TRP A 438 -32.13 -4.12 -26.99
CA TRP A 438 -32.79 -2.81 -27.12
C TRP A 438 -32.65 -2.00 -25.84
N VAL A 439 -33.02 -2.59 -24.71
CA VAL A 439 -32.85 -2.00 -23.39
C VAL A 439 -31.41 -1.52 -23.18
N LYS A 440 -30.39 -2.35 -23.41
CA LYS A 440 -28.97 -1.97 -23.26
C LYS A 440 -28.55 -0.79 -24.15
N THR A 441 -29.18 -0.64 -25.31
CA THR A 441 -28.87 0.44 -26.24
C THR A 441 -29.45 1.79 -25.76
N TYR A 442 -30.53 1.76 -24.98
CA TYR A 442 -31.30 2.95 -24.62
C TYR A 442 -31.39 3.24 -23.10
N LEU A 443 -30.99 2.31 -22.24
CA LEU A 443 -30.89 2.49 -20.78
C LEU A 443 -29.46 2.81 -20.34
N GLY A 444 -29.33 3.69 -19.35
CA GLY A 444 -28.04 4.11 -18.79
C GLY A 444 -27.40 3.05 -17.88
N GLN A 445 -26.10 3.19 -17.63
CA GLN A 445 -25.29 2.28 -16.79
C GLN A 445 -25.83 2.05 -15.36
N PHE A 446 -26.72 2.93 -14.88
CA PHE A 446 -27.26 2.93 -13.52
C PHE A 446 -28.06 1.67 -13.15
N ASP A 447 -28.80 1.05 -14.08
CA ASP A 447 -29.65 -0.10 -13.74
C ASP A 447 -28.84 -1.39 -13.48
N VAL A 448 -27.66 -1.54 -14.09
CA VAL A 448 -26.76 -2.68 -13.81
C VAL A 448 -26.15 -2.56 -12.42
N ILE A 449 -25.81 -1.33 -11.99
CA ILE A 449 -25.35 -1.06 -10.61
C ILE A 449 -26.44 -1.42 -9.62
N ALA A 450 -27.68 -1.02 -9.90
CA ALA A 450 -28.84 -1.30 -9.07
C ALA A 450 -29.09 -2.83 -8.88
N MET A 451 -28.96 -3.64 -9.94
CA MET A 451 -29.12 -5.11 -9.84
C MET A 451 -28.09 -5.73 -8.88
N ALA A 452 -26.81 -5.36 -9.01
CA ALA A 452 -25.75 -5.85 -8.13
C ALA A 452 -25.91 -5.35 -6.69
N ALA A 453 -26.29 -4.08 -6.54
CA ALA A 453 -26.56 -3.44 -5.26
C ALA A 453 -27.67 -4.14 -4.47
N PHE A 454 -28.75 -4.57 -5.13
CA PHE A 454 -29.81 -5.33 -4.47
C PHE A 454 -29.29 -6.65 -3.89
N CYS A 455 -28.47 -7.38 -4.65
CA CYS A 455 -27.85 -8.63 -4.17
C CYS A 455 -26.97 -8.38 -2.95
N SER A 456 -26.12 -7.35 -2.99
CA SER A 456 -25.26 -6.97 -1.86
C SER A 456 -26.08 -6.50 -0.64
N LEU A 457 -27.20 -5.82 -0.85
CA LEU A 457 -28.10 -5.38 0.22
C LEU A 457 -28.77 -6.56 0.93
N VAL A 458 -29.27 -7.54 0.16
CA VAL A 458 -29.86 -8.77 0.72
C VAL A 458 -28.81 -9.60 1.44
N ALA A 459 -27.56 -9.59 0.96
CA ALA A 459 -26.47 -10.28 1.65
C ALA A 459 -26.01 -9.58 2.94
N ASN A 460 -26.23 -8.27 3.05
CA ASN A 460 -25.88 -7.49 4.25
C ASN A 460 -26.96 -7.67 5.32
N GLU A 461 -26.71 -8.54 6.29
CA GLU A 461 -27.66 -8.87 7.37
C GLU A 461 -28.22 -7.62 8.09
N THR A 462 -27.36 -6.68 8.46
CA THR A 462 -27.77 -5.46 9.18
C THR A 462 -28.74 -4.63 8.35
N GLN A 463 -28.43 -4.42 7.06
CA GLN A 463 -29.28 -3.58 6.20
C GLN A 463 -30.52 -4.30 5.71
N ARG A 464 -30.42 -5.61 5.42
CA ARG A 464 -31.57 -6.45 5.08
C ARG A 464 -32.61 -6.40 6.19
N ASN A 465 -32.18 -6.58 7.45
CA ASN A 465 -33.04 -6.48 8.62
C ASN A 465 -33.68 -5.08 8.74
N ARG A 466 -32.90 -4.02 8.54
CA ARG A 466 -33.39 -2.64 8.63
C ARG A 466 -34.43 -2.30 7.57
N ILE A 467 -34.28 -2.81 6.34
CA ILE A 467 -35.07 -2.38 5.18
C ILE A 467 -36.25 -3.31 4.95
N PHE A 468 -36.02 -4.62 4.99
CA PHE A 468 -37.02 -5.65 4.68
C PHE A 468 -37.56 -6.37 5.93
N GLY A 469 -36.89 -6.25 7.08
CA GLY A 469 -37.38 -6.78 8.36
C GLY A 469 -36.98 -8.23 8.67
N PHE A 470 -35.96 -8.79 8.02
CA PHE A 470 -35.46 -10.15 8.24
C PHE A 470 -33.96 -10.31 7.91
#